data_AF-A0A7Z0QQZ9-F1
#
_entry.id   AF-A0A7Z0QQZ9-F1
#
_cell.length_a   1.000
_cell.length_b   1.000
_cell.length_c   1.000
_cell.angle_alpha   90.00
_cell.angle_beta   90.00
_cell.angle_gamma   90.00
#
_symmetry.space_group_name_H-M   'P 1'
#
loop_
_entity.id
_entity.type
_entity.pdbx_description
1 polymer ?
#
loop_
_entity_poly.entity_id
_entity_poly.type
_entity_poly.pdbx_seq_one_letter_code
_entity_poly.pdbx_strand_id
1 'polypeptide(L)'
;MTACPHRQAPEPLSPDVADASGGDALAARFLAFVDAPEFPCVGSKAALARGAIQPHAFGRLGDRDNDAHLLDALTGFARQVDATDPDDRTVHSFVALFQGPLDTGEQRFEALLWSQLQRLHDLDARRGTRWARDVSRDPDDPRFSLSLAGHPFFVIGLHPGASRLARRFEAPALVFNSHRQFERLRADGRYQKMQAATRERDIALQGSINPNLADFGAAAETRQYSGRAAEPEWTCPFRVRSSA
;
A
#
# COMPACT_ATOMS: atom_id res chain seq x y z
N MET A 1 2.55 -36.13 55.04
CA MET A 1 3.31 -35.74 53.83
C MET A 1 2.34 -35.88 52.66
N THR A 2 1.73 -34.77 52.26
CA THR A 2 0.65 -34.75 51.26
C THR A 2 1.23 -34.10 50.00
N ALA A 3 1.41 -34.87 48.93
CA ALA A 3 1.97 -34.39 47.67
C ALA A 3 0.86 -33.76 46.80
N CYS A 4 1.09 -32.54 46.33
CA CYS A 4 0.22 -31.81 45.40
C CYS A 4 0.21 -32.46 44.00
N PRO A 5 -0.92 -32.50 43.28
CA PRO A 5 -0.94 -32.89 41.87
C PRO A 5 -0.46 -31.74 40.98
N HIS A 6 0.46 -32.06 40.07
CA HIS A 6 1.04 -31.16 39.08
C HIS A 6 -0.04 -30.57 38.15
N ARG A 7 -0.09 -29.24 38.06
CA ARG A 7 -0.74 -28.51 36.96
C ARG A 7 0.02 -28.79 35.66
N GLN A 8 -0.65 -29.35 34.66
CA GLN A 8 -0.17 -29.35 33.28
C GLN A 8 -0.26 -27.93 32.72
N ALA A 9 0.81 -27.48 32.06
CA ALA A 9 0.85 -26.22 31.33
C ALA A 9 -0.03 -26.31 30.05
N PRO A 10 -0.68 -25.22 29.62
CA PRO A 10 -1.42 -25.22 28.37
C PRO A 10 -0.46 -25.31 27.18
N GLU A 11 -0.75 -26.23 26.25
CA GLU A 11 -0.08 -26.34 24.95
C GLU A 11 -0.22 -25.02 24.16
N PRO A 12 0.81 -24.62 23.40
CA PRO A 12 0.72 -23.45 22.53
C PRO A 12 -0.27 -23.73 21.39
N LEU A 13 -1.20 -22.79 21.22
CA LEU A 13 -2.14 -22.71 20.10
C LEU A 13 -1.38 -22.80 18.78
N SER A 14 -1.67 -23.85 18.00
CA SER A 14 -1.20 -23.97 16.61
C SER A 14 -1.84 -22.88 15.74
N PRO A 15 -1.10 -22.28 14.79
CA PRO A 15 -1.67 -21.31 13.86
C PRO A 15 -2.61 -21.99 12.86
N ASP A 16 -3.74 -21.35 12.58
CA ASP A 16 -4.79 -21.76 11.65
C ASP A 16 -4.25 -22.14 10.27
N VAL A 17 -4.43 -23.40 9.89
CA VAL A 17 -4.03 -23.97 8.58
C VAL A 17 -5.14 -23.78 7.52
N ALA A 18 -6.27 -23.16 7.87
CA ALA A 18 -7.44 -23.10 6.98
C ALA A 18 -7.46 -21.92 5.98
N ASP A 19 -6.71 -20.83 6.22
CA ASP A 19 -6.78 -19.59 5.42
C ASP A 19 -5.57 -19.37 4.48
N ALA A 20 -4.52 -20.19 4.63
CA ALA A 20 -3.28 -20.06 3.83
C ALA A 20 -3.52 -20.30 2.32
N SER A 21 -4.40 -21.25 1.97
CA SER A 21 -4.63 -21.63 0.56
C SER A 21 -5.31 -20.54 -0.28
N GLY A 22 -6.23 -19.78 0.33
CA GLY A 22 -6.94 -18.68 -0.35
C GLY A 22 -6.07 -17.44 -0.50
N GLY A 23 -5.29 -17.12 0.53
CA GLY A 23 -4.33 -16.01 0.52
C GLY A 23 -3.21 -16.20 -0.50
N ASP A 24 -2.59 -17.38 -0.53
CA ASP A 24 -1.53 -17.71 -1.47
C ASP A 24 -2.03 -17.67 -2.93
N ALA A 25 -3.26 -18.13 -3.17
CA ALA A 25 -3.87 -18.06 -4.49
C ALA A 25 -4.13 -16.62 -4.94
N LEU A 26 -4.61 -15.73 -4.06
CA LEU A 26 -4.83 -14.31 -4.39
C LEU A 26 -3.51 -13.58 -4.66
N ALA A 27 -2.47 -13.88 -3.88
CA ALA A 27 -1.13 -13.36 -4.10
C ALA A 27 -0.59 -13.76 -5.48
N ALA A 28 -0.68 -15.04 -5.85
CA ALA A 28 -0.25 -15.53 -7.16
C ALA A 28 -0.97 -14.82 -8.31
N ARG A 29 -2.29 -14.61 -8.20
CA ARG A 29 -3.08 -13.90 -9.22
C ARG A 29 -2.72 -12.42 -9.30
N PHE A 30 -2.41 -11.77 -8.19
CA PHE A 30 -1.91 -10.39 -8.20
C PHE A 30 -0.56 -10.27 -8.91
N LEU A 31 0.39 -11.16 -8.61
CA LEU A 31 1.70 -11.15 -9.27
C LEU A 31 1.57 -11.43 -10.77
N ALA A 32 0.70 -12.36 -11.18
CA ALA A 32 0.40 -12.63 -12.58
C ALA A 32 -0.23 -11.40 -13.28
N PHE A 33 -1.12 -10.68 -12.61
CA PHE A 33 -1.68 -9.42 -13.12
C PHE A 33 -0.59 -8.36 -13.36
N VAL A 34 0.41 -8.25 -12.49
CA VAL A 34 1.56 -7.34 -12.69
C VAL A 34 2.47 -7.82 -13.81
N ASP A 35 2.65 -9.13 -13.96
CA ASP A 35 3.50 -9.74 -14.99
C ASP A 35 2.90 -9.63 -16.40
N ALA A 36 1.57 -9.57 -16.50
CA ALA A 36 0.82 -9.49 -17.75
C ALA A 36 1.42 -8.44 -18.72
N PRO A 37 1.68 -8.77 -20.00
CA PRO A 37 2.36 -7.87 -20.95
C PRO A 37 1.74 -6.48 -21.07
N GLU A 38 0.41 -6.42 -20.95
CA GLU A 38 -0.41 -5.21 -21.00
C GLU A 38 -0.25 -4.30 -19.77
N PHE A 39 0.26 -4.81 -18.65
CA PHE A 39 0.42 -4.02 -17.43
C PHE A 39 1.47 -2.90 -17.65
N PRO A 40 1.12 -1.61 -17.51
CA PRO A 40 1.93 -0.54 -18.07
C PRO A 40 3.08 -0.10 -17.16
N CYS A 41 3.02 -0.42 -15.86
CA CYS A 41 3.98 0.10 -14.87
C CYS A 41 5.33 -0.62 -14.93
N VAL A 42 6.32 0.03 -15.58
CA VAL A 42 7.70 -0.48 -15.65
C VAL A 42 8.34 -0.66 -14.27
N GLY A 43 8.01 0.20 -13.30
CA GLY A 43 8.55 0.11 -11.93
C GLY A 43 8.09 -1.16 -11.22
N SER A 44 6.80 -1.49 -11.34
CA SER A 44 6.24 -2.71 -10.74
C SER A 44 6.77 -3.96 -11.43
N LYS A 45 6.94 -3.96 -12.76
CA LYS A 45 7.60 -5.07 -13.47
C LYS A 45 9.06 -5.27 -13.03
N ALA A 46 9.80 -4.18 -12.84
CA ALA A 46 11.17 -4.25 -12.33
C ALA A 46 11.24 -4.77 -10.88
N ALA A 47 10.30 -4.35 -10.03
CA ALA A 47 10.17 -4.87 -8.67
C ALA A 47 9.84 -6.37 -8.67
N LEU A 48 8.90 -6.80 -9.51
CA LEU A 48 8.52 -8.21 -9.67
C LEU A 48 9.72 -9.07 -10.10
N ALA A 49 10.46 -8.64 -11.12
CA ALA A 49 11.64 -9.35 -11.64
C ALA A 49 12.76 -9.52 -10.59
N ARG A 50 12.76 -8.70 -9.54
CA ARG A 50 13.72 -8.74 -8.42
C ARG A 50 13.15 -9.42 -7.16
N GLY A 51 11.93 -9.96 -7.22
CA GLY A 51 11.25 -10.52 -6.05
C GLY A 51 10.96 -9.49 -4.96
N ALA A 52 10.82 -8.22 -5.35
CA ALA A 52 10.70 -7.09 -4.42
C ALA A 52 9.23 -6.67 -4.14
N ILE A 53 8.27 -7.50 -4.53
CA ILE A 53 6.85 -7.31 -4.21
C ILE A 53 6.47 -8.33 -3.13
N GLN A 54 5.97 -7.84 -2.00
CA GLN A 54 5.55 -8.65 -0.85
C GLN A 54 4.02 -8.61 -0.74
N PRO A 55 3.30 -9.58 -1.34
CA PRO A 55 1.85 -9.69 -1.19
C PRO A 55 1.47 -10.31 0.15
N HIS A 56 0.51 -9.71 0.83
CA HIS A 56 -0.07 -10.18 2.09
C HIS A 56 -1.59 -10.16 1.96
N ALA A 57 -2.22 -11.32 2.19
CA ALA A 57 -3.66 -11.45 2.17
C ALA A 57 -4.27 -11.06 3.51
N PHE A 58 -5.42 -10.39 3.45
CA PHE A 58 -6.23 -9.95 4.56
C PHE A 58 -7.69 -10.32 4.30
N GLY A 59 -8.54 -10.16 5.33
CA GLY A 59 -9.99 -10.25 5.17
C GLY A 59 -10.54 -9.16 4.25
N ARG A 60 -11.82 -8.82 4.37
CA ARG A 60 -12.40 -7.76 3.53
C ARG A 60 -11.79 -6.39 3.85
N LEU A 61 -11.60 -5.54 2.84
CA LEU A 61 -11.26 -4.14 3.03
C LEU A 61 -12.36 -3.45 3.84
N GLY A 62 -11.96 -2.75 4.90
CA GLY A 62 -12.87 -2.13 5.86
C GLY A 62 -13.17 -3.01 7.08
N ASP A 63 -12.71 -4.26 7.10
CA ASP A 63 -12.72 -5.08 8.32
C ASP A 63 -11.67 -4.57 9.30
N ARG A 64 -12.07 -4.42 10.57
CA ARG A 64 -11.22 -3.90 11.64
C ARG A 64 -10.24 -4.95 12.16
N ASP A 65 -10.56 -6.23 11.97
CA ASP A 65 -9.71 -7.33 12.41
C ASP A 65 -8.37 -7.35 11.63
N ASN A 66 -8.33 -6.70 10.46
CA ASN A 66 -7.10 -6.52 9.69
C ASN A 66 -6.14 -5.50 10.31
N ASP A 67 -6.63 -4.51 11.06
CA ASP A 67 -5.90 -3.25 11.31
C ASP A 67 -4.57 -3.48 12.05
N ALA A 68 -4.57 -4.33 13.09
CA ALA A 68 -3.36 -4.62 13.86
C ALA A 68 -2.34 -5.43 13.06
N HIS A 69 -2.79 -6.51 12.41
CA HIS A 69 -1.93 -7.38 11.60
C HIS A 69 -1.33 -6.62 10.41
N LEU A 70 -2.11 -5.76 9.75
CA LEU A 70 -1.64 -4.93 8.64
C LEU A 70 -0.59 -3.91 9.12
N LEU A 71 -0.81 -3.24 10.24
CA LEU A 71 0.18 -2.30 10.78
C LEU A 71 1.47 -3.01 11.22
N ASP A 72 1.37 -4.19 11.83
CA ASP A 72 2.53 -4.99 12.23
C ASP A 72 3.35 -5.45 11.01
N ALA A 73 2.68 -5.92 9.95
CA ALA A 73 3.31 -6.30 8.70
C ALA A 73 3.98 -5.11 8.01
N LEU A 74 3.30 -3.94 7.94
CA LEU A 74 3.89 -2.70 7.43
C LEU A 74 5.08 -2.22 8.27
N THR A 75 5.05 -2.42 9.58
CA THR A 75 6.19 -2.10 10.47
C THR A 75 7.40 -2.98 10.14
N GLY A 76 7.19 -4.28 9.94
CA GLY A 76 8.24 -5.20 9.50
C GLY A 76 8.82 -4.81 8.15
N PHE A 77 7.95 -4.50 7.18
CA PHE A 77 8.34 -4.04 5.86
C PHE A 77 9.14 -2.73 5.90
N ALA A 78 8.68 -1.73 6.65
CA ALA A 78 9.38 -0.45 6.83
C ALA A 78 10.79 -0.66 7.37
N ARG A 79 10.96 -1.49 8.40
CA ARG A 79 12.27 -1.83 8.97
C ARG A 79 13.17 -2.53 7.95
N GLN A 80 12.62 -3.44 7.15
CA GLN A 80 13.39 -4.10 6.08
C GLN A 80 13.89 -3.07 5.06
N VAL A 81 13.01 -2.18 4.60
CA VAL A 81 13.35 -1.15 3.59
C VAL A 81 14.36 -0.14 4.12
N ASP A 82 14.25 0.26 5.39
CA ASP A 82 15.19 1.19 6.02
C ASP A 82 16.55 0.52 6.33
N ALA A 83 16.59 -0.81 6.45
CA ALA A 83 17.83 -1.58 6.63
C ALA A 83 18.52 -1.97 5.31
N THR A 84 17.86 -1.77 4.17
CA THR A 84 18.44 -2.01 2.84
C THR A 84 19.62 -1.06 2.58
N ASP A 85 20.63 -1.55 1.87
CA ASP A 85 21.78 -0.75 1.42
C ASP A 85 21.30 0.53 0.70
N PRO A 86 21.79 1.73 1.08
CA PRO A 86 21.48 2.98 0.39
C PRO A 86 21.75 2.96 -1.12
N ASP A 87 22.72 2.16 -1.57
CA ASP A 87 23.05 1.98 -2.97
C ASP A 87 22.15 0.96 -3.67
N ASP A 88 21.37 0.17 -2.94
CA ASP A 88 20.34 -0.68 -3.52
C ASP A 88 19.21 0.20 -4.06
N ARG A 89 19.03 0.09 -5.38
CA ARG A 89 18.04 0.86 -6.12
C ARG A 89 16.77 0.08 -6.41
N THR A 90 16.61 -1.09 -5.79
CA THR A 90 15.38 -1.87 -5.82
C THR A 90 14.27 -1.08 -5.16
N VAL A 91 13.14 -0.93 -5.87
CA VAL A 91 11.90 -0.47 -5.24
C VAL A 91 11.23 -1.69 -4.65
N HIS A 92 11.04 -1.66 -3.33
CA HIS A 92 10.29 -2.68 -2.64
C HIS A 92 8.86 -2.20 -2.45
N SER A 93 7.90 -3.10 -2.61
CA SER A 93 6.48 -2.82 -2.49
C SER A 93 5.83 -3.80 -1.53
N PHE A 94 5.09 -3.30 -0.56
CA PHE A 94 4.18 -4.11 0.24
C PHE A 94 2.79 -4.05 -0.38
N VAL A 95 2.11 -5.19 -0.53
CA VAL A 95 0.78 -5.26 -1.13
C VAL A 95 -0.19 -5.90 -0.16
N ALA A 96 -1.12 -5.11 0.38
CA ALA A 96 -2.27 -5.65 1.10
C ALA A 96 -3.35 -6.05 0.10
N LEU A 97 -3.65 -7.35 0.03
CA LEU A 97 -4.68 -7.95 -0.82
C LEU A 97 -5.88 -8.30 0.05
N PHE A 98 -7.07 -7.83 -0.33
CA PHE A 98 -8.28 -8.04 0.46
C PHE A 98 -9.25 -8.97 -0.28
N GLN A 99 -9.88 -9.90 0.44
CA GLN A 99 -10.85 -10.85 -0.13
C GLN A 99 -12.14 -10.21 -0.67
N GLY A 100 -12.31 -8.90 -0.53
CA GLY A 100 -13.47 -8.13 -0.99
C GLY A 100 -13.55 -6.79 -0.26
N PRO A 101 -14.66 -6.04 -0.40
CA PRO A 101 -15.79 -6.27 -1.30
C PRO A 101 -15.40 -6.15 -2.79
N LEU A 102 -15.96 -7.02 -3.63
CA LEU A 102 -15.68 -7.07 -5.08
C LEU A 102 -16.61 -6.15 -5.90
N ASP A 103 -17.71 -5.72 -5.30
CA ASP A 103 -18.79 -4.90 -5.87
C ASP A 103 -18.61 -3.41 -5.52
N THR A 104 -17.40 -2.89 -5.66
CA THR A 104 -17.09 -1.48 -5.34
C THR A 104 -16.91 -0.63 -6.58
N GLY A 105 -17.76 0.39 -6.74
CA GLY A 105 -17.46 1.55 -7.57
C GLY A 105 -16.37 2.42 -6.93
N GLU A 106 -15.80 3.35 -7.70
CA GLU A 106 -14.63 4.13 -7.29
C GLU A 106 -14.84 4.92 -5.99
N GLN A 107 -16.00 5.55 -5.81
CA GLN A 107 -16.31 6.33 -4.58
C GLN A 107 -16.38 5.44 -3.33
N ARG A 108 -16.98 4.24 -3.46
CA ARG A 108 -17.09 3.28 -2.34
C ARG A 108 -15.71 2.73 -1.98
N PHE A 109 -14.88 2.41 -2.98
CA PHE A 109 -13.51 1.98 -2.76
C PHE A 109 -12.67 3.07 -2.10
N GLU A 110 -12.75 4.31 -2.60
CA GLU A 110 -12.04 5.47 -2.02
C GLU A 110 -12.39 5.68 -0.54
N ALA A 111 -13.68 5.61 -0.18
CA ALA A 111 -14.11 5.72 1.21
C ALA A 111 -13.56 4.59 2.09
N LEU A 112 -13.55 3.34 1.60
CA LEU A 112 -13.00 2.19 2.31
C LEU A 112 -11.48 2.29 2.49
N LEU A 113 -10.76 2.71 1.43
CA LEU A 113 -9.32 2.97 1.47
C LEU A 113 -9.01 4.01 2.54
N TRP A 114 -9.64 5.17 2.50
CA TRP A 114 -9.36 6.24 3.47
C TRP A 114 -9.75 5.86 4.89
N SER A 115 -10.85 5.12 5.07
CA SER A 115 -11.21 4.57 6.38
C SER A 115 -10.13 3.61 6.90
N GLN A 116 -9.59 2.74 6.05
CA GLN A 116 -8.49 1.83 6.41
C GLN A 116 -7.24 2.61 6.82
N LEU A 117 -6.80 3.58 6.01
CA LEU A 117 -5.62 4.39 6.29
C LEU A 117 -5.77 5.22 7.58
N GLN A 118 -6.97 5.78 7.83
CA GLN A 118 -7.25 6.49 9.08
C GLN A 118 -7.13 5.57 10.29
N ARG A 119 -7.67 4.34 10.23
CA ARG A 119 -7.59 3.40 11.36
C ARG A 119 -6.17 2.92 11.62
N LEU A 120 -5.38 2.70 10.58
CA LEU A 120 -3.95 2.40 10.70
C LEU A 120 -3.22 3.56 11.38
N HIS A 121 -3.44 4.80 10.93
CA HIS A 121 -2.84 5.99 11.54
C HIS A 121 -3.25 6.17 13.00
N ASP A 122 -4.54 6.03 13.30
CA ASP A 122 -5.04 6.15 14.67
C ASP A 122 -4.42 5.08 15.58
N LEU A 123 -4.23 3.84 15.08
CA LEU A 123 -3.57 2.77 15.81
C LEU A 123 -2.07 3.05 16.01
N ASP A 124 -1.38 3.51 14.97
CA ASP A 124 0.05 3.81 15.01
C ASP A 124 0.35 4.97 15.97
N ALA A 125 -0.46 6.03 15.94
CA ALA A 125 -0.39 7.14 16.89
C ALA A 125 -0.67 6.69 18.33
N ARG A 126 -1.64 5.79 18.55
CA ARG A 126 -1.90 5.20 19.88
C ARG A 126 -0.74 4.35 20.39
N ARG A 127 0.03 3.73 19.49
CA ARG A 127 1.26 2.99 19.82
C ARG A 127 2.46 3.91 20.10
N GLY A 128 2.30 5.23 19.98
CA GLY A 128 3.33 6.22 20.27
C GLY A 128 4.32 6.44 19.12
N THR A 129 4.02 5.91 17.93
CA THR A 129 4.84 6.14 16.74
C THR A 129 4.78 7.61 16.34
N ARG A 130 5.93 8.20 16.05
CA ARG A 130 6.02 9.57 15.54
C ARG A 130 5.89 9.57 14.01
N TRP A 131 5.25 10.60 13.49
CA TRP A 131 5.23 10.89 12.05
C TRP A 131 6.66 11.03 11.51
N ALA A 132 6.92 10.50 10.31
CA ALA A 132 8.18 10.63 9.61
C ALA A 132 8.56 12.12 9.44
N ARG A 133 9.80 12.48 9.80
CA ARG A 133 10.23 13.89 9.88
C ARG A 133 10.53 14.51 8.51
N ASP A 134 10.73 13.67 7.50
CA ASP A 134 11.13 14.01 6.15
C ASP A 134 9.96 14.35 5.22
N VAL A 135 8.71 14.23 5.68
CA VAL A 135 7.50 14.53 4.90
C VAL A 135 6.51 15.39 5.69
N SER A 136 5.63 16.10 4.98
CA SER A 136 4.58 16.89 5.62
C SER A 136 3.51 15.98 6.25
N ARG A 137 2.86 16.49 7.30
CA ARG A 137 1.70 15.87 7.95
C ARG A 137 0.37 16.50 7.52
N ASP A 138 0.41 17.52 6.67
CA ASP A 138 -0.78 18.16 6.14
C ASP A 138 -1.22 17.44 4.85
N PRO A 139 -2.39 16.78 4.81
CA PRO A 139 -2.83 16.01 3.65
C PRO A 139 -3.06 16.83 2.37
N ASP A 140 -3.06 18.16 2.48
CA ASP A 140 -3.18 19.09 1.34
C ASP A 140 -1.82 19.70 0.92
N ASP A 141 -0.73 19.45 1.66
CA ASP A 141 0.63 19.90 1.31
C ASP A 141 1.21 19.00 0.19
N PRO A 142 1.79 19.56 -0.89
CA PRO A 142 2.45 18.77 -1.94
C PRO A 142 3.63 17.91 -1.46
N ARG A 143 4.18 18.17 -0.27
CA ARG A 143 5.22 17.36 0.39
C ARG A 143 4.65 16.33 1.37
N PHE A 144 3.33 16.18 1.44
CA PHE A 144 2.69 15.15 2.24
C PHE A 144 3.11 13.76 1.78
N SER A 145 3.32 12.87 2.73
CA SER A 145 3.23 11.43 2.46
C SER A 145 2.72 10.72 3.70
N LEU A 146 1.86 9.71 3.52
CA LEU A 146 1.27 8.99 4.64
C LEU A 146 2.37 8.32 5.48
N SER A 147 2.53 8.74 6.73
CA SER A 147 3.45 8.06 7.65
C SER A 147 2.74 6.97 8.43
N LEU A 148 3.27 5.75 8.36
CA LEU A 148 2.91 4.62 9.21
C LEU A 148 4.21 3.96 9.71
N ALA A 149 4.25 3.54 10.97
CA ALA A 149 5.44 2.95 11.58
C ALA A 149 6.69 3.86 11.49
N GLY A 150 6.50 5.19 11.45
CA GLY A 150 7.57 6.17 11.30
C GLY A 150 8.17 6.25 9.89
N HIS A 151 7.53 5.59 8.92
CA HIS A 151 7.97 5.49 7.54
C HIS A 151 6.97 6.15 6.58
N PRO A 152 7.42 6.97 5.61
CA PRO A 152 6.53 7.60 4.64
C PRO A 152 6.22 6.67 3.46
N PHE A 153 4.94 6.48 3.16
CA PHE A 153 4.43 5.62 2.11
C PHE A 153 3.59 6.38 1.08
N PHE A 154 3.86 6.11 -0.19
CA PHE A 154 2.94 6.40 -1.29
C PHE A 154 2.01 5.19 -1.49
N VAL A 155 0.70 5.41 -1.41
CA VAL A 155 -0.30 4.34 -1.49
C VAL A 155 -0.95 4.30 -2.89
N ILE A 156 -1.11 3.10 -3.44
CA ILE A 156 -1.77 2.84 -4.72
C ILE A 156 -2.91 1.85 -4.46
N GLY A 157 -4.14 2.32 -4.64
CA GLY A 157 -5.34 1.50 -4.60
C GLY A 157 -5.65 0.86 -5.95
N LEU A 158 -6.08 -0.40 -5.92
CA LEU A 158 -6.61 -1.16 -7.05
C LEU A 158 -7.94 -1.81 -6.62
N HIS A 159 -8.91 -1.90 -7.53
CA HIS A 159 -10.18 -2.59 -7.29
C HIS A 159 -10.89 -2.96 -8.61
N PRO A 160 -11.85 -3.92 -8.59
CA PRO A 160 -12.50 -4.41 -9.81
C PRO A 160 -13.28 -3.35 -10.59
N GLY A 161 -13.78 -2.33 -9.89
CA GLY A 161 -14.55 -1.23 -10.47
C GLY A 161 -13.71 -0.04 -10.92
N ALA A 162 -12.38 -0.13 -10.96
CA ALA A 162 -11.53 1.00 -11.32
C ALA A 162 -11.74 1.40 -12.79
N SER A 163 -11.87 2.70 -13.05
CA SER A 163 -11.97 3.22 -14.43
C SER A 163 -10.69 2.95 -15.23
N ARG A 164 -9.53 2.99 -14.57
CA ARG A 164 -8.21 2.74 -15.17
C ARG A 164 -7.89 1.24 -15.17
N LEU A 165 -7.59 0.68 -16.34
CA LEU A 165 -7.23 -0.74 -16.54
C LEU A 165 -6.04 -1.16 -15.68
N ALA A 166 -5.01 -0.31 -15.58
CA ALA A 166 -3.84 -0.56 -14.72
C ALA A 166 -4.16 -0.62 -13.21
N ARG A 167 -5.34 -0.18 -12.78
CA ARG A 167 -5.82 -0.25 -11.39
C ARG A 167 -6.95 -1.27 -11.22
N ARG A 168 -7.33 -2.00 -12.29
CA ARG A 168 -8.46 -2.94 -12.30
C ARG A 168 -8.00 -4.37 -12.02
N PHE A 169 -7.59 -4.61 -10.78
CA PHE A 169 -7.35 -5.97 -10.29
C PHE A 169 -8.67 -6.60 -9.80
N GLU A 170 -8.77 -7.94 -9.89
CA GLU A 170 -9.99 -8.71 -9.57
C GLU A 170 -10.44 -8.64 -8.10
N ALA A 171 -9.62 -8.10 -7.20
CA ALA A 171 -9.95 -7.85 -5.81
C ALA A 171 -9.38 -6.50 -5.33
N PRO A 172 -9.87 -5.93 -4.20
CA PRO A 172 -9.28 -4.73 -3.64
C PRO A 172 -7.83 -4.97 -3.20
N ALA A 173 -6.94 -4.05 -3.55
CA ALA A 173 -5.56 -4.07 -3.12
C ALA A 173 -5.07 -2.66 -2.74
N LEU A 174 -4.21 -2.59 -1.73
CA LEU A 174 -3.46 -1.38 -1.37
C LEU A 174 -1.96 -1.70 -1.47
N VAL A 175 -1.28 -1.06 -2.40
CA VAL A 175 0.18 -1.15 -2.55
C VAL A 175 0.81 0.02 -1.80
N PHE A 176 1.71 -0.28 -0.87
CA PHE A 176 2.48 0.67 -0.09
C PHE A 176 3.92 0.69 -0.61
N ASN A 177 4.30 1.79 -1.21
CA ASN A 177 5.66 2.01 -1.71
C ASN A 177 6.38 3.03 -0.83
N SER A 178 7.65 2.80 -0.55
CA SER A 178 8.46 3.74 0.23
C SER A 178 8.67 5.06 -0.52
N HIS A 179 8.24 6.16 0.09
CA HIS A 179 8.51 7.49 -0.45
C HIS A 179 10.02 7.76 -0.55
N ARG A 180 10.80 7.32 0.46
CA ARG A 180 12.27 7.44 0.48
C ARG A 180 12.95 6.73 -0.70
N GLN A 181 12.45 5.55 -1.10
CA GLN A 181 12.96 4.86 -2.28
C GLN A 181 12.70 5.65 -3.56
N PHE A 182 11.52 6.27 -3.69
CA PHE A 182 11.22 7.13 -4.84
C PHE A 182 12.06 8.41 -4.86
N GLU A 183 12.32 9.04 -3.71
CA GLU A 183 13.23 10.19 -3.63
C GLU A 183 14.65 9.83 -4.09
N ARG A 184 15.16 8.65 -3.70
CA ARG A 184 16.45 8.14 -4.21
C ARG A 184 16.45 7.96 -5.73
N LEU A 185 15.36 7.42 -6.29
CA LEU A 185 15.22 7.28 -7.75
C LEU A 185 15.15 8.64 -8.47
N ARG A 186 14.55 9.66 -7.84
CA ARG A 186 14.44 11.03 -8.39
C ARG A 186 15.79 11.73 -8.40
N ALA A 187 16.55 11.63 -7.30
CA ALA A 187 17.88 12.21 -7.19
C ALA A 187 18.83 11.73 -8.31
N ASP A 188 18.70 10.47 -8.75
CA ASP A 188 19.53 9.91 -9.82
C ASP A 188 18.93 10.05 -11.24
N GLY A 189 17.78 10.72 -11.40
CA GLY A 189 17.12 10.91 -12.70
C GLY A 189 16.43 9.68 -13.29
N ARG A 190 16.40 8.54 -12.58
CA ARG A 190 15.79 7.29 -13.05
C ARG A 190 14.27 7.29 -12.92
N TYR A 191 13.73 8.03 -11.97
CA TYR A 191 12.30 8.20 -11.80
C TYR A 191 11.64 8.81 -13.05
N GLN A 192 12.23 9.85 -13.63
CA GLN A 192 11.70 10.56 -14.80
C GLN A 192 11.64 9.63 -16.03
N LYS A 193 12.68 8.82 -16.25
CA LYS A 193 12.70 7.81 -17.31
C LYS A 193 11.61 6.75 -17.09
N MET A 194 11.47 6.26 -15.86
CA MET A 194 10.45 5.29 -15.49
C MET A 194 9.03 5.86 -15.66
N GLN A 195 8.82 7.11 -15.28
CA GLN A 195 7.55 7.81 -15.40
C GLN A 195 7.17 8.02 -16.86
N ALA A 196 8.11 8.47 -17.71
CA ALA A 196 7.88 8.63 -19.14
C ALA A 196 7.47 7.31 -19.80
N ALA A 197 8.22 6.23 -19.55
CA ALA A 197 7.91 4.91 -20.09
C ALA A 197 6.56 4.37 -19.57
N THR A 198 6.22 4.61 -18.31
CA THR A 198 4.92 4.23 -17.74
C THR A 198 3.79 5.01 -18.42
N ARG A 199 3.94 6.32 -18.62
CA ARG A 199 2.95 7.18 -19.28
C ARG A 199 2.70 6.74 -20.72
N GLU A 200 3.75 6.42 -21.47
CA GLU A 200 3.64 5.92 -22.85
C GLU A 200 2.84 4.62 -22.92
N ARG A 201 3.16 3.65 -22.05
CA ARG A 201 2.43 2.37 -21.96
C ARG A 201 0.99 2.54 -21.48
N ASP A 202 0.74 3.46 -20.57
CA ASP A 202 -0.59 3.77 -20.06
C ASP A 202 -1.48 4.39 -21.15
N ILE A 203 -0.92 5.28 -21.99
CA ILE A 203 -1.61 5.79 -23.18
C ILE A 203 -1.90 4.65 -24.17
N ALA A 204 -0.92 3.78 -24.43
CA ALA A 204 -1.13 2.65 -25.33
C ALA A 204 -2.21 1.68 -24.82
N LEU A 205 -2.30 1.48 -23.51
CA LEU A 205 -3.28 0.59 -22.88
C LEU A 205 -4.71 1.16 -22.88
N GLN A 206 -4.87 2.45 -22.58
CA GLN A 206 -6.18 3.03 -22.27
C GLN A 206 -6.39 4.46 -22.80
N GLY A 207 -5.61 4.87 -23.79
CA GLY A 207 -5.83 6.05 -24.62
C GLY A 207 -5.51 7.41 -23.99
N SER A 208 -5.14 7.46 -22.70
CA SER A 208 -4.85 8.71 -21.99
C SER A 208 -3.91 8.47 -20.82
N ILE A 209 -3.23 9.52 -20.35
CA ILE A 209 -2.50 9.49 -19.07
C ILE A 209 -3.50 9.60 -17.93
N ASN A 210 -3.21 8.98 -16.77
CA ASN A 210 -4.05 9.13 -15.60
C ASN A 210 -3.99 10.60 -15.17
N PRO A 211 -5.13 11.33 -15.13
CA PRO A 211 -5.12 12.75 -14.79
C PRO A 211 -4.59 13.02 -13.37
N ASN A 212 -4.62 12.01 -12.49
CA ASN A 212 -4.04 12.11 -11.16
C ASN A 212 -2.54 11.86 -11.11
N LEU A 213 -1.89 11.37 -12.18
CA LEU A 213 -0.42 11.28 -12.27
C LEU A 213 0.19 12.67 -12.57
N ALA A 214 -0.21 13.67 -11.78
CA ALA A 214 0.45 14.96 -11.74
C ALA A 214 1.94 14.77 -11.46
N ASP A 215 2.77 15.71 -11.91
CA ASP A 215 4.17 15.69 -11.54
C ASP A 215 4.30 15.80 -10.02
N PHE A 216 5.23 15.03 -9.45
CA PHE A 216 5.41 14.97 -8.01
C PHE A 216 5.68 16.37 -7.44
N GLY A 217 4.99 16.72 -6.36
CA GLY A 217 5.08 18.06 -5.74
C GLY A 217 4.21 19.14 -6.40
N ALA A 218 3.47 18.85 -7.47
CA ALA A 218 2.52 19.80 -8.07
C ALA A 218 1.14 19.80 -7.36
N ALA A 219 0.75 18.65 -6.79
CA ALA A 219 -0.45 18.47 -6.01
C ALA A 219 -0.19 17.43 -4.91
N ALA A 220 -0.97 17.47 -3.83
CA ALA A 220 -0.89 16.47 -2.77
C ALA A 220 -1.11 15.05 -3.31
N GLU A 221 -0.26 14.11 -2.90
CA GLU A 221 -0.35 12.70 -3.35
C GLU A 221 -1.66 12.01 -2.91
N THR A 222 -2.36 12.57 -1.92
CA THR A 222 -3.65 12.10 -1.42
C THR A 222 -4.70 11.96 -2.52
N ARG A 223 -4.72 12.85 -3.51
CA ARG A 223 -5.64 12.79 -4.67
C ARG A 223 -5.41 11.56 -5.56
N GLN A 224 -4.27 10.89 -5.42
CA GLN A 224 -3.84 9.81 -6.32
C GLN A 224 -4.06 8.41 -5.73
N TYR A 225 -4.27 8.31 -4.41
CA TYR A 225 -4.23 7.03 -3.71
C TYR A 225 -5.32 6.07 -4.19
N SER A 226 -6.56 6.52 -4.30
CA SER A 226 -7.69 5.67 -4.73
C SER A 226 -7.63 5.27 -6.21
N GLY A 227 -6.95 6.06 -7.04
CA GLY A 227 -6.97 5.90 -8.49
C GLY A 227 -8.21 6.48 -9.18
N ARG A 228 -9.20 6.98 -8.42
CA ARG A 228 -10.38 7.70 -8.92
C ARG A 228 -9.99 9.11 -9.36
N ALA A 229 -10.46 9.57 -10.51
CA ALA A 229 -10.27 10.97 -10.92
C ALA A 229 -10.85 11.92 -9.85
N ALA A 230 -9.99 12.72 -9.21
CA ALA A 230 -10.42 13.64 -8.17
C ALA A 230 -10.97 14.92 -8.78
N GLU A 231 -12.16 15.35 -8.36
CA GLU A 231 -12.73 16.64 -8.75
C GLU A 231 -11.90 17.81 -8.20
N PRO A 232 -11.94 19.01 -8.80
CA PRO A 232 -11.20 20.17 -8.30
C PRO A 232 -11.45 20.48 -6.82
N GLU A 233 -12.68 20.32 -6.36
CA GLU A 233 -13.14 20.59 -4.98
C GLU A 233 -12.92 19.41 -4.02
N TRP A 234 -12.35 18.30 -4.50
CA TRP A 234 -12.07 17.15 -3.65
C TRP A 234 -11.10 17.51 -2.53
N THR A 235 -11.42 17.05 -1.32
CA THR A 235 -10.60 17.23 -0.11
C THR A 235 -10.31 15.88 0.52
N CYS A 236 -9.11 15.74 1.07
CA CYS A 236 -8.70 14.50 1.71
C CYS A 236 -9.47 14.30 3.03
N PRO A 237 -10.17 13.16 3.24
CA PRO A 237 -10.91 12.92 4.48
C PRO A 237 -10.00 12.53 5.66
N PHE A 238 -8.70 12.34 5.41
CA PHE A 238 -7.72 11.92 6.41
C PHE A 238 -7.46 13.02 7.45
N ARG A 239 -7.45 12.62 8.73
CA ARG A 239 -7.25 13.53 9.87
C ARG A 239 -6.05 13.06 10.67
N VAL A 240 -4.97 13.82 10.59
CA VAL A 240 -3.76 13.52 11.37
C VAL A 240 -3.99 13.75 12.85
N ARG A 241 -3.84 12.67 13.62
CA ARG A 241 -3.66 12.72 15.08
C ARG A 241 -2.26 13.17 15.43
N SER A 242 -2.15 14.08 16.40
CA SER A 242 -0.87 14.31 17.09
C SER A 242 -0.61 13.11 18.01
N SER A 243 0.62 12.59 18.02
CA SER A 243 1.06 11.66 19.06
C SER A 243 0.90 12.36 20.42
N ALA A 244 0.19 11.72 21.35
CA ALA A 244 0.13 12.19 22.74
C ALA A 244 1.51 12.15 23.40
#